data_AF-A0AAD6VN75-F1
#
_entry.id   AF-A0AAD6VN75-F1
#
_cell.length_a   1.000
_cell.length_b   1.000
_cell.length_c   1.000
_cell.angle_alpha   90.00
_cell.angle_beta   90.00
_cell.angle_gamma   90.00
#
_symmetry.space_group_name_H-M   'P 1'
#
loop_
_entity.id
_entity.type
_entity.pdbx_description
1 polymer ?
#
loop_
_entity_poly.entity_id
_entity_poly.type
_entity_poly.pdbx_seq_one_letter_code
_entity_poly.pdbx_strand_id
1 'polypeptide(L)'
;MNKRLYAQRKHVIQSLDILLYQLHVLAFFNSNVVGDAHPLTTLIFRVLSQSQCSKPARESDPAWSLRVLFALLVFLNAIVVWNHATASASDKTVILDLIGIAYIPSTLRLVSLDIFILFLQLLLASISYETSLAADYEADAGSLEISPSASVSGSPKSYPPQASAPPYVMDLRFMTVVARLRGPAPRSASNSRSMDGLPLPNTTPWPLPAVGLRMLLGVPPGRTGRNLDTSAMPEAPDTDRIPGALDA
;
A
#
# COMPACT_ATOMS: atom_id res chain seq x y z
N MET A 1 -2.03 22.33 1.93
CA MET A 1 -1.58 21.80 0.61
C MET A 1 -1.23 20.29 0.65
N ASN A 2 -1.00 19.71 1.84
CA ASN A 2 -0.49 18.34 1.99
C ASN A 2 -1.49 17.21 1.64
N LYS A 3 -2.79 17.45 1.80
CA LYS A 3 -3.85 16.48 1.43
C LYS A 3 -3.75 16.03 -0.03
N ARG A 4 -3.39 16.95 -0.94
CA ARG A 4 -3.21 16.65 -2.37
C ARG A 4 -2.00 15.73 -2.60
N LEU A 5 -0.87 16.00 -1.94
CA LEU A 5 0.34 15.19 -2.05
C LEU A 5 0.09 13.78 -1.51
N TYR A 6 -0.60 13.66 -0.38
CA TYR A 6 -0.98 12.38 0.20
C TYR A 6 -1.89 11.57 -0.74
N ALA A 7 -2.92 12.19 -1.31
CA ALA A 7 -3.80 11.55 -2.29
C ALA A 7 -3.01 11.05 -3.51
N GLN A 8 -2.04 11.83 -3.98
CA GLN A 8 -1.21 11.46 -5.13
C GLN A 8 -0.26 10.30 -4.80
N ARG A 9 0.33 10.27 -3.60
CA ARG A 9 1.12 9.11 -3.13
C ARG A 9 0.28 7.83 -3.07
N LYS A 10 -0.95 7.92 -2.56
CA LYS A 10 -1.91 6.80 -2.56
C LYS A 10 -2.20 6.29 -3.97
N HIS A 11 -2.41 7.19 -4.94
CA HIS A 11 -2.64 6.80 -6.32
C HIS A 11 -1.43 6.05 -6.92
N VAL A 12 -0.21 6.50 -6.62
CA VAL A 12 1.03 5.83 -7.07
C VAL A 12 1.13 4.43 -6.47
N ILE A 13 0.89 4.29 -5.16
CA ILE A 13 0.87 2.99 -4.46
C ILE A 13 -0.15 2.06 -5.11
N GLN A 14 -1.38 2.53 -5.35
CA GLN A 14 -2.43 1.75 -5.97
C GLN A 14 -2.09 1.33 -7.41
N SER A 15 -1.52 2.24 -8.20
CA SER A 15 -1.12 1.94 -9.59
C SER A 15 -0.02 0.88 -9.63
N LEU A 16 0.96 0.98 -8.72
CA LEU A 16 2.05 0.03 -8.61
C LEU A 16 1.58 -1.35 -8.11
N ASP A 17 0.62 -1.37 -7.18
CA ASP A 17 -0.02 -2.60 -6.70
C ASP A 17 -0.79 -3.32 -7.82
N ILE A 18 -1.58 -2.58 -8.61
CA ILE A 18 -2.28 -3.14 -9.78
C ILE A 18 -1.28 -3.69 -10.81
N LEU A 19 -0.21 -2.95 -11.09
CA LEU A 19 0.84 -3.40 -12.01
C LEU A 19 1.51 -4.69 -11.53
N LEU A 20 1.84 -4.76 -10.24
CA LEU A 20 2.39 -5.97 -9.62
C LEU A 20 1.44 -7.16 -9.71
N TYR A 21 0.15 -6.94 -9.47
CA TYR A 21 -0.87 -7.98 -9.64
C TYR A 21 -0.90 -8.51 -11.08
N GLN A 22 -0.92 -7.63 -12.08
CA GLN A 22 -0.88 -8.00 -13.50
C GLN A 22 0.41 -8.78 -13.84
N LEU A 23 1.56 -8.33 -13.32
CA LEU A 23 2.83 -9.02 -13.48
C LEU A 23 2.84 -10.41 -12.83
N HIS A 24 2.24 -10.58 -11.65
CA HIS A 24 2.09 -11.88 -11.00
C HIS A 24 1.25 -12.84 -11.84
N VAL A 25 0.13 -12.36 -12.38
CA VAL A 25 -0.75 -13.14 -13.26
C VAL A 25 -0.01 -13.52 -14.54
N LEU A 26 0.71 -12.59 -15.16
CA LEU A 26 1.50 -12.83 -16.35
C LEU A 26 2.66 -13.82 -16.08
N ALA A 27 3.32 -13.70 -14.93
CA ALA A 27 4.34 -14.64 -14.50
C ALA A 27 3.78 -16.06 -14.30
N PHE A 28 2.59 -16.15 -13.70
CA PHE A 28 1.88 -17.41 -13.52
C PHE A 28 1.59 -18.06 -14.87
N PHE A 29 1.01 -17.35 -15.84
CA PHE A 29 0.77 -17.92 -17.17
C PHE A 29 2.05 -18.36 -17.89
N ASN A 30 3.16 -17.63 -17.71
CA ASN A 30 4.46 -18.03 -18.27
C ASN A 30 5.08 -19.25 -17.55
N SER A 31 4.72 -19.49 -16.29
CA SER A 31 5.24 -20.57 -15.44
C SER A 31 4.46 -21.88 -15.61
N ASN A 32 3.14 -21.82 -15.83
CA ASN A 32 2.23 -23.00 -15.98
C ASN A 32 2.52 -23.91 -17.18
N VAL A 33 3.45 -23.53 -18.04
CA VAL A 33 3.76 -24.23 -19.28
C VAL A 33 4.65 -25.44 -19.03
N VAL A 34 5.55 -25.32 -18.05
CA VAL A 34 6.48 -26.37 -17.71
C VAL A 34 5.75 -27.28 -16.72
N GLY A 35 5.75 -28.59 -16.94
CA GLY A 35 4.95 -29.60 -16.21
C GLY A 35 5.26 -29.77 -14.71
N ASP A 36 5.62 -28.70 -14.02
CA ASP A 36 5.89 -28.64 -12.59
C ASP A 36 4.59 -28.57 -11.78
N ALA A 37 4.52 -29.36 -10.72
CA ALA A 37 3.30 -29.64 -9.96
C ALA A 37 2.80 -28.51 -9.05
N HIS A 38 3.41 -27.32 -9.05
CA HIS A 38 3.17 -26.30 -8.02
C HIS A 38 2.97 -24.83 -8.51
N PRO A 39 2.31 -24.56 -9.65
CA PRO A 39 2.13 -23.18 -10.12
C PRO A 39 1.24 -22.35 -9.20
N LEU A 40 0.23 -22.99 -8.58
CA LEU A 40 -0.65 -22.35 -7.60
C LEU A 40 0.10 -21.92 -6.35
N THR A 41 1.03 -22.75 -5.86
CA THR A 41 1.83 -22.43 -4.68
C THR A 41 2.68 -21.18 -4.91
N THR A 42 3.32 -21.08 -6.08
CA THR A 42 4.08 -19.89 -6.48
C THR A 42 3.20 -18.64 -6.55
N LEU A 43 2.00 -18.75 -7.13
CA LEU A 43 1.04 -17.65 -7.18
C LEU A 43 0.59 -17.23 -5.78
N ILE A 44 0.28 -18.19 -4.89
CA ILE A 44 -0.12 -17.91 -3.50
C ILE A 44 0.99 -17.16 -2.77
N PHE A 45 2.25 -17.61 -2.86
CA PHE A 45 3.37 -16.91 -2.22
C PHE A 45 3.54 -15.47 -2.75
N ARG A 46 3.34 -15.25 -4.05
CA ARG A 46 3.39 -13.89 -4.64
C ARG A 46 2.24 -13.01 -4.19
N VAL A 47 1.03 -13.54 -4.11
CA VAL A 47 -0.15 -12.80 -3.61
C VAL A 47 0.02 -12.48 -2.13
N LEU A 48 0.54 -13.42 -1.34
CA LEU A 48 0.84 -13.20 0.06
C LEU A 48 1.91 -12.10 0.22
N SER A 49 3.01 -12.15 -0.53
CA SER A 49 4.05 -11.11 -0.45
C SER A 49 3.52 -9.73 -0.87
N GLN A 50 2.66 -9.68 -1.90
CA GLN A 50 1.98 -8.46 -2.32
C GLN A 50 1.06 -7.89 -1.23
N SER A 51 0.31 -8.75 -0.55
CA SER A 51 -0.61 -8.33 0.52
C SER A 51 0.10 -7.69 1.72
N GLN A 52 1.37 -8.05 1.93
CA GLN A 52 2.23 -7.43 2.94
C GLN A 52 2.78 -6.06 2.49
N CYS A 53 2.81 -5.78 1.18
CA CYS A 53 3.34 -4.53 0.62
C CYS A 53 2.26 -3.44 0.47
N SER A 54 1.03 -3.84 0.10
CA SER A 54 -0.06 -2.91 -0.18
C SER A 54 -0.69 -2.32 1.09
N LYS A 55 -0.66 -3.08 2.18
CA LYS A 55 -1.03 -2.57 3.49
C LYS A 55 0.12 -1.71 4.03
N PRO A 56 -0.15 -0.50 4.55
CA PRO A 56 0.86 0.23 5.29
C PRO A 56 1.32 -0.65 6.46
N ALA A 57 2.54 -1.20 6.35
CA ALA A 57 3.03 -2.24 7.26
C ALA A 57 2.91 -1.86 8.75
N ARG A 58 2.95 -0.55 9.02
CA ARG A 58 2.81 0.04 10.36
C ARG A 58 1.39 -0.03 10.94
N GLU A 59 0.34 -0.17 10.12
CA GLU A 59 -1.04 -0.36 10.60
C GLU A 59 -1.26 -1.77 11.15
N SER A 60 -0.57 -2.78 10.61
CA SER A 60 -0.71 -4.16 11.11
C SER A 60 0.10 -4.37 12.37
N ASP A 61 1.31 -3.81 12.44
CA ASP A 61 2.13 -3.81 13.64
C ASP A 61 3.19 -2.69 13.57
N PRO A 62 3.13 -1.67 14.46
CA PRO A 62 4.14 -0.62 14.51
C PRO A 62 5.54 -1.13 14.91
N ALA A 63 5.67 -2.38 15.37
CA ALA A 63 6.96 -3.00 15.66
C ALA A 63 7.73 -3.44 14.41
N TRP A 64 7.06 -3.59 13.26
CA TRP A 64 7.69 -4.12 12.05
C TRP A 64 8.63 -3.08 11.42
N SER A 65 9.93 -3.33 11.57
CA SER A 65 10.93 -2.51 10.89
C SER A 65 10.95 -2.80 9.39
N LEU A 66 11.29 -1.78 8.58
CA LEU A 66 11.46 -1.91 7.13
C LEU A 66 12.40 -3.07 6.76
N ARG A 67 13.40 -3.36 7.58
CA ARG A 67 14.35 -4.47 7.39
C ARG A 67 13.67 -5.82 7.44
N VAL A 68 12.79 -6.03 8.42
CA VAL A 68 12.06 -7.30 8.59
C VAL A 68 11.14 -7.51 7.39
N LEU A 69 10.46 -6.45 6.95
CA LEU A 69 9.63 -6.50 5.74
C LEU A 69 10.46 -6.86 4.51
N PHE A 70 11.60 -6.21 4.29
CA PHE A 70 12.50 -6.50 3.18
C PHE A 70 13.05 -7.92 3.24
N ALA A 71 13.50 -8.37 4.40
CA ALA A 71 14.01 -9.72 4.59
C ALA A 71 12.92 -10.76 4.29
N LEU A 72 11.68 -10.53 4.74
CA LEU A 72 10.54 -11.39 4.45
C LEU A 72 10.24 -11.43 2.95
N LEU A 73 10.21 -10.27 2.27
CA LEU A 73 9.96 -10.20 0.83
C LEU A 73 11.05 -10.91 0.02
N VAL A 74 12.32 -10.68 0.36
CA VAL A 74 13.45 -11.35 -0.28
C VAL A 74 13.37 -12.86 -0.04
N PHE A 75 13.08 -13.29 1.18
CA PHE A 75 12.97 -14.71 1.52
C PHE A 75 11.85 -15.41 0.74
N LEU A 76 10.64 -14.83 0.72
CA LEU A 76 9.50 -15.41 0.00
C LEU A 76 9.75 -15.46 -1.52
N ASN A 77 10.32 -14.41 -2.11
CA ASN A 77 10.64 -14.40 -3.53
C ASN A 77 11.87 -15.26 -3.87
N ALA A 78 12.83 -15.42 -2.97
CA ALA A 78 13.98 -16.29 -3.20
C ALA A 78 13.55 -17.76 -3.38
N ILE A 79 12.53 -18.22 -2.65
CA ILE A 79 11.94 -19.55 -2.84
C ILE A 79 11.39 -19.69 -4.27
N VAL A 80 10.69 -18.67 -4.75
CA VAL A 80 10.09 -18.65 -6.09
C VAL A 80 11.18 -18.63 -7.18
N VAL A 81 12.17 -17.75 -7.05
CA VAL A 81 13.30 -17.65 -7.97
C VAL A 81 14.10 -18.95 -7.99
N TRP A 82 14.33 -19.54 -6.83
CA TRP A 82 15.02 -20.82 -6.70
C TRP A 82 14.27 -21.91 -7.47
N ASN A 83 12.96 -22.04 -7.27
CA ASN A 83 12.15 -23.01 -7.98
C ASN A 83 12.26 -22.84 -9.51
N HIS A 84 12.17 -21.60 -10.02
CA HIS A 84 12.34 -21.32 -11.45
C HIS A 84 13.76 -21.55 -11.98
N ALA A 85 14.78 -21.35 -11.15
CA ALA A 85 16.17 -21.61 -11.52
C ALA A 85 16.50 -23.11 -11.55
N THR A 86 15.89 -23.90 -10.67
CA THR A 86 16.08 -25.36 -10.59
C THR A 86 15.16 -26.16 -11.50
N ALA A 87 14.04 -25.57 -11.94
CA ALA A 87 13.16 -26.15 -12.94
C ALA A 87 13.95 -26.27 -14.25
N SER A 88 14.50 -27.46 -14.50
CA SER A 88 15.15 -27.74 -15.78
C SER A 88 14.10 -27.68 -16.87
N ALA A 89 14.41 -26.98 -17.95
CA ALA A 89 13.57 -26.92 -19.15
C ALA A 89 13.39 -28.35 -19.68
N SER A 90 12.31 -29.01 -19.26
CA SER A 90 11.94 -30.30 -19.80
C SER A 90 11.53 -30.06 -21.25
N ASP A 91 12.32 -30.61 -22.17
CA ASP A 91 12.27 -30.48 -23.64
C ASP A 91 10.91 -30.81 -24.30
N LYS A 92 9.85 -31.06 -23.52
CA LYS A 92 8.60 -31.67 -23.96
C LYS A 92 7.37 -30.77 -23.90
N THR A 93 7.52 -29.48 -23.64
CA THR A 93 6.35 -28.58 -23.52
C THR A 93 6.42 -27.42 -24.52
N VAL A 94 5.66 -27.61 -25.60
CA VAL A 94 5.41 -26.60 -26.64
C VAL A 94 4.20 -25.79 -26.20
N ILE A 95 4.40 -24.49 -25.91
CA ILE A 95 3.28 -23.56 -25.75
C ILE A 95 2.70 -23.30 -27.12
N LEU A 96 1.42 -23.61 -27.30
CA LEU A 96 0.64 -22.98 -28.37
C LEU A 96 0.20 -21.61 -27.85
N ASP A 97 0.98 -20.58 -28.17
CA ASP A 97 0.49 -19.21 -28.01
C ASP A 97 -0.79 -19.10 -28.86
N LEU A 98 -1.86 -18.49 -28.35
CA LEU A 98 -3.16 -18.37 -29.06
C LEU A 98 -3.04 -17.60 -30.40
N ILE A 99 -1.83 -17.10 -30.72
CA ILE A 99 -1.41 -16.37 -31.93
C ILE A 99 -0.45 -17.19 -32.83
N GLY A 100 -0.11 -18.43 -32.46
CA GLY A 100 0.52 -19.40 -33.38
C GLY A 100 2.05 -19.39 -33.45
N ILE A 101 2.75 -18.69 -32.55
CA ILE A 101 4.22 -18.76 -32.46
C ILE A 101 4.60 -19.47 -31.17
N ALA A 102 4.94 -20.75 -31.28
CA ALA A 102 5.41 -21.54 -30.17
C ALA A 102 6.84 -21.11 -29.79
N TYR A 103 6.97 -20.18 -28.84
CA TYR A 103 8.26 -19.85 -28.25
C TYR A 103 8.41 -20.55 -26.89
N ILE A 104 9.46 -21.35 -26.75
CA ILE A 104 9.84 -21.92 -25.46
C ILE A 104 10.39 -20.77 -24.61
N PRO A 105 9.73 -20.38 -23.50
CA PRO A 105 10.19 -19.28 -22.69
C PRO A 105 11.58 -19.61 -22.13
N SER A 106 12.54 -18.70 -22.31
CA SER A 106 13.87 -18.90 -21.75
C SER A 106 13.84 -18.81 -20.22
N THR A 107 14.55 -19.69 -19.53
CA THR A 107 14.68 -19.67 -18.06
C THR A 107 15.16 -18.31 -17.56
N LEU A 108 16.07 -17.67 -18.31
CA LEU A 108 16.57 -16.33 -18.01
C LEU A 108 15.46 -15.27 -18.02
N ARG A 109 14.49 -15.37 -18.93
CA ARG A 109 13.35 -14.44 -18.98
C ARG A 109 12.46 -14.59 -17.74
N LEU A 110 12.19 -15.82 -17.30
CA LEU A 110 11.41 -16.11 -16.09
C LEU A 110 12.11 -15.58 -14.83
N VAL A 111 13.39 -15.91 -14.67
CA VAL A 111 14.19 -15.43 -13.53
C VAL A 111 14.33 -13.90 -13.55
N SER A 112 14.57 -13.29 -14.71
CA SER A 112 14.64 -11.83 -14.84
C SER A 112 13.32 -11.17 -14.46
N LEU A 113 12.18 -11.77 -14.83
CA LEU A 113 10.86 -11.26 -14.50
C LEU A 113 10.61 -11.34 -12.99
N ASP A 114 11.06 -12.39 -12.32
CA ASP A 114 10.95 -12.51 -10.87
C ASP A 114 11.82 -11.53 -10.10
N ILE A 115 13.05 -11.29 -10.55
CA ILE A 115 13.93 -10.26 -9.99
C ILE A 115 13.28 -8.88 -10.16
N PHE A 116 12.67 -8.62 -11.32
CA PHE A 116 11.97 -7.36 -11.58
C PHE A 116 10.74 -7.19 -10.68
N ILE A 117 9.95 -8.24 -10.50
CA ILE A 117 8.81 -8.24 -9.56
C ILE A 117 9.29 -7.97 -8.13
N LEU A 118 10.33 -8.67 -7.67
CA LEU A 118 10.92 -8.44 -6.34
C LEU A 118 11.37 -6.98 -6.18
N PHE A 119 12.03 -6.41 -7.18
CA PHE A 119 12.42 -5.00 -7.17
C PHE A 119 11.21 -4.07 -7.02
N LEU A 120 10.14 -4.28 -7.81
CA LEU A 120 8.93 -3.49 -7.71
C LEU A 120 8.21 -3.66 -6.35
N GLN A 121 8.23 -4.86 -5.77
CA GLN A 121 7.69 -5.10 -4.42
C GLN A 121 8.48 -4.35 -3.35
N LEU A 122 9.81 -4.36 -3.42
CA LEU A 122 10.67 -3.59 -2.51
C LEU A 122 10.45 -2.08 -2.66
N LEU A 123 10.26 -1.61 -3.90
CA LEU A 123 9.92 -0.23 -4.19
C LEU A 123 8.55 0.15 -3.60
N LEU A 124 7.52 -0.65 -3.82
CA LEU A 124 6.17 -0.46 -3.26
C LEU A 124 6.23 -0.41 -1.73
N ALA A 125 6.93 -1.36 -1.10
CA ALA A 125 7.11 -1.42 0.34
C ALA A 125 7.82 -0.16 0.88
N SER A 126 8.84 0.33 0.18
CA SER A 126 9.54 1.58 0.56
C SER A 126 8.61 2.79 0.49
N ILE A 127 7.87 2.93 -0.61
CA ILE A 127 6.94 4.04 -0.82
C ILE A 127 5.83 4.02 0.23
N SER A 128 5.25 2.84 0.47
CA SER A 128 4.20 2.62 1.46
C SER A 128 4.70 3.00 2.87
N TYR A 129 5.92 2.58 3.22
CA TYR A 129 6.55 2.90 4.51
C TYR A 129 6.86 4.40 4.68
N GLU A 130 7.38 5.07 3.65
CA GLU A 130 7.60 6.51 3.69
C GLU A 130 6.29 7.29 3.80
N THR A 131 5.24 6.82 3.12
CA THR A 131 3.93 7.46 3.14
C THR A 131 3.26 7.33 4.50
N SER A 132 3.39 6.18 5.17
CA SER A 132 2.88 6.02 6.54
C SER A 132 3.65 6.87 7.54
N LEU A 133 4.97 6.93 7.44
CA LEU A 133 5.77 7.76 8.34
C LEU A 133 5.45 9.26 8.17
N ALA A 134 5.24 9.71 6.93
CA ALA A 134 4.83 11.09 6.67
C ALA A 134 3.47 11.42 7.32
N ALA A 135 2.54 10.45 7.34
CA ALA A 135 1.25 10.63 7.99
C ALA A 135 1.39 10.75 9.52
N ASP A 136 2.30 9.98 10.13
CA ASP A 136 2.58 10.05 11.57
C ASP A 136 3.14 11.43 11.98
N TYR A 137 4.05 11.99 11.19
CA TYR A 137 4.60 13.33 11.46
C TYR A 137 3.54 14.43 11.38
N GLU A 138 2.59 14.32 10.46
CA GLU A 138 1.48 15.28 10.36
C GLU A 138 0.52 15.18 11.55
N ALA A 139 0.26 13.97 12.05
CA ALA A 139 -0.57 13.75 13.22
C ALA A 139 0.04 14.36 14.49
N ASP A 140 1.35 14.22 14.68
CA ASP A 140 2.06 14.78 15.83
C ASP A 140 2.13 16.33 15.74
N ALA A 141 2.39 16.90 14.55
CA ALA A 141 2.49 18.35 14.36
C ALA A 141 1.17 19.09 14.67
N GLY A 142 0.02 18.52 14.30
CA GLY A 142 -1.29 19.11 14.59
C GLY A 142 -1.65 19.15 16.08
N SER A 143 -0.99 18.35 16.92
CA SER A 143 -1.25 18.31 18.36
C SER A 143 -0.59 19.46 19.15
N LEU A 144 0.42 20.11 18.58
CA LEU A 144 1.19 21.18 19.25
C LEU A 144 0.65 22.59 18.97
N GLU A 145 -0.34 22.75 18.08
CA GLU A 145 -0.83 24.06 17.64
C GLU A 145 -1.83 24.73 18.61
N ILE A 146 -2.09 24.15 19.78
CA ILE A 146 -2.94 24.74 20.82
C ILE A 146 -2.16 24.83 22.14
N SER A 147 -1.13 25.68 22.18
CA SER A 147 -0.65 26.21 23.46
C SER A 147 -0.23 27.68 23.27
N PRO A 148 -1.15 28.63 23.49
CA PRO A 148 -0.77 30.04 23.56
C PRO A 148 -0.09 30.29 24.91
N SER A 149 1.10 30.89 24.86
CA SER A 149 1.88 31.47 25.98
C SER A 149 3.01 30.61 26.56
N ALA A 150 4.22 30.87 26.07
CA ALA A 150 5.33 31.28 26.94
C ALA A 150 6.45 31.87 26.07
N SER A 151 6.57 33.19 26.12
CA SER A 151 7.69 33.97 25.60
C SER A 151 9.00 33.54 26.28
N VAL A 152 9.81 32.73 25.61
CA VAL A 152 11.20 32.49 26.04
C VAL A 152 12.14 32.99 24.94
N SER A 153 12.80 34.09 25.27
CA SER A 153 13.88 34.71 24.51
C SER A 153 15.04 33.73 24.36
N GLY A 154 15.20 33.16 23.16
CA GLY A 154 16.28 32.25 22.81
C GLY A 154 16.86 32.63 21.45
N SER A 155 18.17 32.84 21.40
CA SER A 155 18.91 33.41 20.27
C SER A 155 18.60 32.74 18.92
N PRO A 156 18.48 33.51 17.82
CA PRO A 156 18.18 32.98 16.51
C PRO A 156 19.41 32.24 15.94
N LYS A 157 19.38 30.91 15.92
CA LYS A 157 20.22 30.15 14.99
C LYS A 157 19.68 30.41 13.58
N SER A 158 20.42 31.23 12.83
CA SER A 158 20.17 31.50 11.42
C SER A 158 20.28 30.20 10.63
N TYR A 159 19.15 29.58 10.33
CA TYR A 159 19.07 28.56 9.29
C TYR A 159 19.06 29.29 7.95
N PRO A 160 19.88 28.86 6.97
CA PRO A 160 19.90 29.49 5.66
C PRO A 160 18.49 29.42 5.04
N PRO A 161 18.08 30.45 4.28
CA PRO A 161 16.76 30.50 3.67
C PRO A 161 16.57 29.28 2.78
N GLN A 162 15.59 28.46 3.15
CA GLN A 162 15.19 27.27 2.42
C GLN A 162 14.66 27.76 1.06
N ALA A 163 15.54 27.80 0.06
CA ALA A 163 15.17 28.11 -1.31
C ALA A 163 13.99 27.21 -1.67
N SER A 164 12.95 27.80 -2.23
CA SER A 164 11.67 27.17 -2.61
C SER A 164 11.91 25.99 -3.53
N ALA A 165 12.20 24.83 -2.95
CA ALA A 165 12.34 23.58 -3.67
C ALA A 165 10.98 23.26 -4.29
N PRO A 166 10.94 22.83 -5.56
CA PRO A 166 9.69 22.54 -6.23
C PRO A 166 8.94 21.44 -5.46
N PRO A 167 7.59 21.47 -5.49
CA PRO A 167 6.75 20.55 -4.71
C PRO A 167 6.84 19.13 -5.30
N TYR A 168 7.88 18.38 -4.93
CA TYR A 168 7.98 16.98 -5.27
C TYR A 168 6.94 16.19 -4.48
N VAL A 169 6.16 15.39 -5.21
CA VAL A 169 5.13 14.52 -4.61
C VAL A 169 5.77 13.44 -3.77
N MET A 170 6.90 12.92 -4.24
CA MET A 170 7.66 11.87 -3.58
C MET A 170 9.15 12.08 -3.87
N ASP A 171 9.94 12.26 -2.82
CA ASP A 171 11.39 12.34 -2.91
C ASP A 171 11.97 11.01 -2.43
N LEU A 172 12.06 10.04 -3.34
CA LEU A 172 12.65 8.73 -3.05
C LEU A 172 14.16 8.84 -3.11
N ARG A 173 14.74 9.37 -2.04
CA ARG A 173 16.19 9.34 -1.87
C ARG A 173 16.59 7.93 -1.46
N PHE A 174 17.27 7.23 -2.37
CA PHE A 174 17.86 5.92 -2.08
C PHE A 174 18.68 5.96 -0.77
N MET A 175 19.42 7.05 -0.53
CA MET A 175 20.18 7.24 0.71
C MET A 175 19.31 7.27 1.96
N THR A 176 18.09 7.82 1.90
CA THR A 176 17.16 7.81 3.04
C THR A 176 16.66 6.39 3.32
N VAL A 177 16.33 5.63 2.27
CA VAL A 177 15.93 4.22 2.41
C VAL A 177 17.07 3.40 3.01
N VAL A 178 18.30 3.57 2.51
CA VAL A 178 19.49 2.91 3.04
C VAL A 178 19.77 3.33 4.48
N ALA A 179 19.65 4.61 4.80
CA ALA A 179 19.81 5.11 6.17
C ALA A 179 18.81 4.44 7.12
N ARG A 180 17.56 4.26 6.69
CA ARG A 180 16.52 3.55 7.47
C ARG A 180 16.78 2.05 7.59
N LEU A 181 17.32 1.44 6.55
CA LEU A 181 17.83 0.07 6.61
C LEU A 181 19.02 -0.05 7.57
N ARG A 182 19.79 1.01 7.82
CA ARG A 182 20.91 1.03 8.79
C ARG A 182 20.53 1.49 10.20
N GLY A 183 19.45 2.25 10.36
CA GLY A 183 18.86 2.64 11.64
C GLY A 183 17.36 2.91 11.47
N PRO A 184 16.45 2.09 12.04
CA PRO A 184 15.02 2.32 11.91
C PRO A 184 14.64 3.67 12.53
N ALA A 185 13.62 4.33 11.96
CA ALA A 185 13.11 5.57 12.53
C ALA A 185 12.63 5.32 13.97
N PRO A 186 12.87 6.28 14.90
CA PRO A 186 12.39 6.16 16.27
C PRO A 186 10.87 6.03 16.28
N ARG A 187 10.36 5.13 17.12
CA ARG A 187 8.92 4.88 17.26
C ARG A 187 8.25 6.16 17.75
N SER A 188 7.28 6.67 17.00
CA SER A 188 6.43 7.78 17.46
C SER A 188 5.67 7.29 18.70
N ALA A 189 5.87 7.94 19.84
CA ALA A 189 5.25 7.57 21.11
C ALA A 189 3.73 7.81 21.12
N SER A 190 3.16 8.45 20.09
CA SER A 190 1.75 8.81 20.04
C SER A 190 0.80 7.62 19.91
N ASN A 191 1.23 6.47 19.37
CA ASN A 191 0.38 5.28 19.25
C ASN A 191 0.17 4.50 20.55
N SER A 192 0.91 4.78 21.63
CA SER A 192 0.64 4.13 22.92
C SER A 192 -0.55 4.75 23.66
N ARG A 193 -1.06 5.92 23.21
CA ARG A 193 -2.07 6.70 23.94
C ARG A 193 -3.52 6.34 23.59
N SER A 194 -3.75 5.59 22.51
CA SER A 194 -5.09 5.16 22.08
C SER A 194 -5.56 3.85 22.71
N MET A 195 -4.73 3.20 23.54
CA MET A 195 -5.13 2.05 24.36
C MET A 195 -5.45 2.37 25.83
N ASP A 196 -5.38 3.64 26.24
CA ASP A 196 -5.89 4.08 27.56
C ASP A 196 -7.43 4.25 27.57
N GLY A 197 -8.13 3.59 26.64
CA GLY A 197 -9.55 3.31 26.79
C GLY A 197 -9.70 2.27 27.89
N LEU A 198 -10.32 2.68 29.01
CA LEU A 198 -10.64 1.85 30.18
C LEU A 198 -10.86 0.38 29.79
N PRO A 199 -10.15 -0.59 30.41
CA PRO A 199 -10.33 -2.00 30.10
C PRO A 199 -11.79 -2.35 30.35
N LEU A 200 -12.54 -2.57 29.26
CA LEU A 200 -13.89 -3.08 29.37
C LEU A 200 -13.74 -4.48 29.99
N PRO A 201 -14.34 -4.73 31.16
CA PRO A 201 -14.28 -6.04 31.77
C PRO A 201 -14.90 -7.01 30.77
N ASN A 202 -14.14 -8.02 30.38
CA ASN A 202 -14.62 -9.18 29.64
C ASN A 202 -14.64 -9.12 28.09
N THR A 203 -13.69 -8.43 27.44
CA THR A 203 -13.39 -8.72 26.02
C THR A 203 -11.93 -9.15 25.86
N THR A 204 -11.71 -10.45 25.71
CA THR A 204 -10.42 -11.00 25.28
C THR A 204 -10.09 -10.50 23.87
N PRO A 205 -9.00 -9.73 23.66
CA PRO A 205 -8.65 -9.22 22.34
C PRO A 205 -7.96 -10.34 21.55
N TRP A 206 -8.77 -11.15 20.84
CA TRP A 206 -8.25 -11.97 19.76
C TRP A 206 -7.99 -11.05 18.54
N PRO A 207 -6.75 -10.98 18.00
CA PRO A 207 -6.43 -10.18 16.83
C PRO A 207 -6.96 -10.88 15.57
N LEU A 208 -8.28 -10.84 15.36
CA LEU A 208 -8.89 -11.25 14.09
C LEU A 208 -8.97 -10.02 13.17
N PRO A 209 -8.53 -10.11 11.90
CA PRO A 209 -8.61 -9.01 10.95
C PRO A 209 -10.07 -8.63 10.68
N ALA A 210 -10.52 -7.52 11.29
CA ALA A 210 -11.90 -7.02 11.24
C ALA A 210 -12.39 -6.54 9.85
N VAL A 211 -11.60 -6.77 8.80
CA VAL A 211 -11.87 -6.29 7.44
C VAL A 211 -12.92 -7.16 6.72
N GLY A 212 -13.06 -8.44 7.08
CA GLY A 212 -13.99 -9.35 6.39
C GLY A 212 -15.46 -9.29 6.83
N LEU A 213 -15.72 -9.04 8.13
CA LEU A 213 -17.09 -9.15 8.69
C LEU A 213 -17.92 -7.86 8.58
N ARG A 214 -17.29 -6.70 8.38
CA ARG A 214 -18.01 -5.43 8.21
C ARG A 214 -18.76 -5.30 6.88
N MET A 215 -18.45 -6.14 5.88
CA MET A 215 -19.23 -6.20 4.64
C MET A 215 -20.48 -7.10 4.75
N LEU A 216 -20.54 -8.01 5.73
CA LEU A 216 -21.69 -8.89 5.95
C LEU A 216 -22.74 -8.29 6.89
N LEU A 217 -22.31 -7.45 7.83
CA LEU A 217 -23.20 -6.65 8.67
C LEU A 217 -23.38 -5.29 8.01
N GLY A 218 -24.30 -5.22 7.04
CA GLY A 218 -24.71 -3.99 6.37
C GLY A 218 -25.26 -2.95 7.35
N VAL A 219 -24.36 -2.25 8.03
CA VAL A 219 -24.65 -1.06 8.82
C VAL A 219 -24.45 0.14 7.91
N PRO A 220 -25.52 0.82 7.48
CA PRO A 220 -25.38 2.05 6.69
C PRO A 220 -24.69 3.10 7.56
N PRO A 221 -23.75 3.90 7.02
CA PRO A 221 -23.18 5.01 7.76
C PRO A 221 -24.29 6.01 8.12
N GLY A 222 -24.48 6.17 9.42
CA GLY A 222 -25.42 7.10 10.04
C GLY A 222 -25.19 8.52 9.54
N ARG A 223 -26.27 9.08 9.02
CA ARG A 223 -26.43 10.45 8.54
C ARG A 223 -26.57 11.37 9.76
N THR A 224 -25.46 11.91 10.24
CA THR A 224 -25.46 12.88 11.35
C THR A 224 -25.82 14.27 10.84
N GLY A 225 -27.03 14.72 11.19
CA GLY A 225 -27.38 16.09 11.62
C GLY A 225 -27.09 17.25 10.67
N ARG A 226 -28.13 17.74 9.98
CA ARG A 226 -28.22 19.15 9.57
C ARG A 226 -29.56 19.70 10.04
N ASN A 227 -29.54 20.33 11.22
CA ASN A 227 -30.56 21.28 11.64
C ASN A 227 -30.44 22.52 10.74
N LEU A 228 -31.54 22.91 10.11
CA LEU A 228 -31.76 24.26 9.62
C LEU A 228 -33.26 24.49 9.55
N ASP A 229 -33.75 25.20 10.56
CA ASP A 229 -35.01 25.94 10.50
C ASP A 229 -35.00 26.86 9.29
N THR A 230 -35.95 26.72 8.37
CA THR A 230 -36.41 27.84 7.54
C THR A 230 -37.86 27.58 7.13
N SER A 231 -38.71 28.54 7.46
CA SER A 231 -40.16 28.56 7.22
C SER A 231 -40.55 28.61 5.74
N ALA A 232 -41.71 28.02 5.46
CA ALA A 232 -42.75 28.45 4.50
C ALA A 232 -42.39 28.70 3.02
N MET A 233 -42.89 27.83 2.11
CA MET A 233 -43.91 28.14 1.08
C MET A 233 -44.09 26.96 0.10
N PRO A 234 -45.27 26.83 -0.57
CA PRO A 234 -45.69 25.64 -1.31
C PRO A 234 -45.50 25.72 -2.84
N GLU A 235 -45.53 24.52 -3.43
CA GLU A 235 -45.89 24.15 -4.81
C GLU A 235 -45.30 24.90 -6.02
N ALA A 236 -44.52 24.14 -6.81
CA ALA A 236 -44.72 24.04 -8.25
C ALA A 236 -44.15 22.67 -8.75
N PRO A 237 -44.89 21.89 -9.55
CA PRO A 237 -44.34 20.76 -10.28
C PRO A 237 -43.82 21.25 -11.64
N ASP A 238 -42.66 20.78 -12.11
CA ASP A 238 -42.59 20.14 -13.44
C ASP A 238 -41.19 19.68 -13.89
N THR A 239 -41.26 18.63 -14.72
CA THR A 239 -40.32 18.22 -15.79
C THR A 239 -39.00 17.52 -15.45
N ASP A 240 -39.09 16.19 -15.46
CA ASP A 240 -38.45 15.32 -16.45
C ASP A 240 -37.15 15.81 -17.13
N ARG A 241 -36.05 15.17 -16.76
CA ARG A 241 -35.03 14.80 -17.75
C ARG A 241 -34.19 13.63 -17.26
N ILE A 242 -34.43 12.46 -17.86
CA ILE A 242 -33.59 11.27 -17.72
C ILE A 242 -32.44 11.39 -18.73
N PRO A 243 -31.17 11.52 -18.30
CA PRO A 243 -30.03 11.50 -19.22
C PRO A 243 -29.64 10.04 -19.46
N GLY A 244 -29.90 9.51 -20.66
CA GLY A 244 -29.39 8.20 -21.07
C GLY A 244 -30.19 7.39 -22.10
N ALA A 245 -31.31 7.90 -22.62
CA ALA A 245 -32.00 7.22 -23.72
C ALA A 245 -31.25 7.45 -25.05
N LEU A 246 -30.62 6.40 -25.58
CA LEU A 246 -30.16 6.29 -26.96
C LEU A 246 -31.27 5.56 -27.72
N ASP A 247 -31.95 6.29 -28.61
CA ASP A 247 -32.77 5.67 -29.65
C ASP A 247 -31.86 4.99 -30.69
N ALA A 248 -32.33 3.82 -31.14
CA ALA A 248 -31.79 2.83 -32.07
C ALA A 248 -30.70 3.26 -33.08
#